data_AF-A0AAV4FGS5-F1
#
_entry.id   AF-A0AAV4FGS5-F1
#
_cell.length_a   1.000
_cell.length_b   1.000
_cell.length_c   1.000
_cell.angle_alpha   90.00
_cell.angle_beta   90.00
_cell.angle_gamma   90.00
#
_symmetry.space_group_name_H-M   'P 1'
#
loop_
_entity.id
_entity.type
_entity.pdbx_description
1 polymer ?
#
loop_
_entity_poly.entity_id
_entity_poly.type
_entity_poly.pdbx_seq_one_letter_code
_entity_poly.pdbx_strand_id
1 'polypeptide(L)'
;MVRNKAVKSGVKAVSVKSESKSKEEDTTADSSSNSIHKFTKEEILFLRISLLSWYDKNKRDLPWRKISSEDINQRAYATWVSEIMLQQTQVATVINYYNTWMKKWPTLEALAEANIETINEAWSGLGYYSRGRRLLEGAQKVVSEFQGQMPKSAQDLEKKLPGVGRYTAGAIASIAFGEVTGLVDGNVVRVWSRLRAIGANSTLPEVTDLFWQLSHQTVDTERPGDFNQAMMELGATVCTPKLPQCSKCPVQALCRAYAKAESDKQSSVRKICSEVKKETNGKPEIVDIECLVPNCKFCLPEESPWNKELGVLNFPRKPKKASVKQEELNVVVIQTCEGKSPSQFLICQRPEKGLLAGMWEFPSCCQQDSKALISQAICVSCKVENGNLKGLQEIGEVSHMFSHIHHLYKVWTLQMADDLSCKVESFEGRPVKWVTESELLEAAISTGMRKVFREFKKSLTFPQSSKRKRESDVIVKDPKKTQASISDFFKKK
;
A
#
# COMPACT_ATOMS: atom_id res chain seq x y z
N MET A 1 52.20 -49.76 -33.86
CA MET A 1 51.69 -50.12 -35.21
C MET A 1 50.17 -50.13 -35.08
N VAL A 2 49.38 -49.27 -35.72
CA VAL A 2 49.12 -49.19 -37.16
C VAL A 2 48.60 -47.79 -37.50
N ARG A 3 48.90 -47.37 -38.73
CA ARG A 3 48.66 -46.09 -39.37
C ARG A 3 47.18 -45.70 -39.48
N ASN A 4 46.92 -44.42 -39.21
CA ASN A 4 45.75 -43.66 -39.68
C ASN A 4 45.65 -43.71 -41.22
N LYS A 5 44.44 -43.95 -41.73
CA LYS A 5 44.04 -43.68 -43.11
C LYS A 5 42.70 -42.94 -43.12
N ALA A 6 42.70 -41.85 -43.86
CA ALA A 6 41.61 -40.92 -44.10
C ALA A 6 40.47 -41.50 -44.95
N VAL A 7 39.31 -40.81 -45.00
CA VAL A 7 38.81 -40.07 -46.17
C VAL A 7 37.31 -39.67 -46.02
N LYS A 8 37.05 -38.35 -46.12
CA LYS A 8 35.88 -37.59 -46.67
C LYS A 8 34.47 -37.86 -46.08
N SER A 9 33.51 -36.93 -46.01
CA SER A 9 33.19 -35.72 -46.79
C SER A 9 32.18 -34.85 -46.01
N GLY A 10 32.09 -33.54 -46.32
CA GLY A 10 30.93 -32.72 -45.93
C GLY A 10 31.17 -31.22 -45.77
N VAL A 11 31.75 -30.55 -46.77
CA VAL A 11 31.85 -29.07 -46.81
C VAL A 11 30.57 -28.49 -47.41
N LYS A 12 29.93 -27.55 -46.70
CA LYS A 12 29.15 -26.44 -47.29
C LYS A 12 29.33 -25.19 -46.43
N ALA A 13 30.31 -24.37 -46.81
CA ALA A 13 30.33 -22.95 -46.51
C ALA A 13 29.74 -22.22 -47.72
N VAL A 14 28.65 -21.47 -47.50
CA VAL A 14 28.12 -20.53 -48.49
C VAL A 14 28.10 -19.15 -47.85
N SER A 15 28.99 -18.32 -48.37
CA SER A 15 29.07 -16.88 -48.15
C SER A 15 27.84 -16.21 -48.76
N VAL A 16 27.12 -15.41 -47.97
CA VAL A 16 26.16 -14.44 -48.49
C VAL A 16 26.51 -13.08 -47.91
N LYS A 17 27.03 -12.21 -48.79
CA LYS A 17 27.09 -10.76 -48.58
C LYS A 17 25.66 -10.26 -48.39
N SER A 18 25.37 -9.62 -47.26
CA SER A 18 24.20 -8.75 -47.11
C SER A 18 24.70 -7.33 -46.90
N GLU A 19 24.68 -6.55 -47.98
CA GLU A 19 24.66 -5.09 -47.92
C GLU A 19 23.40 -4.66 -47.17
N SER A 20 23.51 -4.36 -45.88
CA SER A 20 22.48 -3.61 -45.16
C SER A 20 22.89 -2.13 -45.18
N LYS A 21 22.28 -1.39 -46.11
CA LYS A 21 22.27 0.07 -46.13
C LYS A 21 21.95 0.58 -44.73
N SER A 22 22.91 1.28 -44.12
CA SER A 22 22.66 2.21 -43.03
C SER A 22 21.68 3.27 -43.54
N LYS A 23 20.39 3.06 -43.28
CA LYS A 23 19.45 4.17 -43.25
C LYS A 23 19.77 4.96 -41.98
N GLU A 24 20.59 5.99 -42.16
CA GLU A 24 20.40 7.22 -41.39
C GLU A 24 18.93 7.59 -41.57
N GLU A 25 18.11 7.27 -40.57
CA GLU A 25 16.81 7.88 -40.43
C GLU A 25 17.08 9.34 -40.07
N ASP A 26 17.11 10.12 -41.15
CA ASP A 26 16.96 11.55 -41.21
C ASP A 26 15.99 11.98 -40.11
N THR A 27 16.55 12.59 -39.06
CA THR A 27 15.79 13.20 -37.98
C THR A 27 15.05 14.39 -38.57
N THR A 28 13.90 14.13 -39.17
CA THR A 28 12.88 15.16 -39.37
C THR A 28 12.52 15.63 -37.98
N ALA A 29 13.10 16.77 -37.62
CA ALA A 29 12.81 17.51 -36.40
C ALA A 29 11.29 17.64 -36.28
N ASP A 30 10.72 16.91 -35.33
CA ASP A 30 9.33 17.08 -34.93
C ASP A 30 9.21 18.44 -34.24
N SER A 31 9.02 19.47 -35.06
CA SER A 31 8.91 20.88 -34.67
C SER A 31 7.54 21.19 -34.02
N SER A 32 6.97 20.25 -33.26
CA SER A 32 5.59 20.35 -32.76
C SER A 32 5.31 19.75 -31.38
N SER A 33 6.11 19.98 -30.32
CA SER A 33 5.58 19.74 -28.95
C SER A 33 6.26 20.49 -27.78
N ASN A 34 6.14 21.82 -27.73
CA ASN A 34 6.28 22.56 -26.46
C ASN A 34 5.05 22.31 -25.56
N SER A 35 4.87 21.06 -25.12
CA SER A 35 3.85 20.73 -24.13
C SER A 35 4.30 21.22 -22.76
N ILE A 36 3.50 22.07 -22.13
CA ILE A 36 3.71 22.59 -20.77
C ILE A 36 3.89 21.49 -19.71
N HIS A 37 3.56 20.24 -20.04
CA HIS A 37 3.67 19.10 -19.12
C HIS A 37 5.01 18.36 -19.19
N LYS A 38 5.89 18.69 -20.14
CA LYS A 38 7.23 18.08 -20.29
C LYS A 38 8.30 18.88 -19.58
N PHE A 39 9.47 18.28 -19.33
CA PHE A 39 10.67 18.95 -18.82
C PHE A 39 11.68 19.20 -19.96
N THR A 40 12.38 20.33 -19.94
CA THR A 40 13.59 20.52 -20.75
C THR A 40 14.79 19.81 -20.12
N LYS A 41 15.90 19.70 -20.86
CA LYS A 41 17.13 19.07 -20.35
C LYS A 41 17.71 19.84 -19.15
N GLU A 42 17.66 21.17 -19.20
CA GLU A 42 18.14 22.06 -18.15
C GLU A 42 17.27 21.93 -16.89
N GLU A 43 15.95 21.84 -17.06
CA GLU A 43 15.03 21.60 -15.94
C GLU A 43 15.27 20.22 -15.30
N ILE A 44 15.55 19.18 -16.09
CA ILE A 44 15.89 17.84 -15.58
C ILE A 44 17.18 17.89 -14.75
N LEU A 45 18.22 18.56 -15.26
CA LEU A 45 19.49 18.69 -14.53
C LEU A 45 19.30 19.45 -13.21
N PHE A 46 18.60 20.58 -13.23
CA PHE A 46 18.29 21.35 -12.03
C PHE A 46 17.49 20.52 -11.02
N LEU A 47 16.48 19.78 -11.50
CA LEU A 47 15.64 18.91 -10.68
C LEU A 47 16.50 17.85 -9.96
N ARG A 48 17.35 17.12 -10.69
CA ARG A 48 18.22 16.08 -10.13
C ARG A 48 19.14 16.64 -9.05
N ILE A 49 19.88 17.71 -9.36
CA ILE A 49 20.84 18.33 -8.44
C ILE A 49 20.14 18.85 -7.17
N SER A 50 19.06 19.63 -7.35
CA SER A 50 18.38 20.29 -6.23
C SER A 50 17.68 19.27 -5.33
N LEU A 51 17.04 18.26 -5.93
CA LEU A 51 16.33 17.22 -5.19
C LEU A 51 17.30 16.32 -4.42
N LEU A 52 18.39 15.86 -5.04
CA LEU A 52 19.38 14.98 -4.38
C LEU A 52 20.12 15.72 -3.26
N SER A 53 20.55 16.97 -3.50
CA SER A 53 21.20 17.79 -2.47
C SER A 53 20.30 18.03 -1.26
N TRP A 54 19.01 18.24 -1.49
CA TRP A 54 18.03 18.33 -0.41
C TRP A 54 17.85 16.99 0.30
N TYR A 55 17.74 15.89 -0.44
CA TYR A 55 17.54 14.55 0.11
C TYR A 55 18.70 14.13 1.00
N ASP A 56 19.94 14.37 0.59
CA ASP A 56 21.12 14.03 1.38
C ASP A 56 21.14 14.73 2.75
N LYS A 57 20.57 15.93 2.84
CA LYS A 57 20.48 16.73 4.07
C LYS A 57 19.23 16.43 4.91
N ASN A 58 18.13 16.01 4.29
CA ASN A 58 16.80 16.00 4.91
C ASN A 58 16.14 14.62 4.98
N LYS A 59 16.71 13.58 4.37
CA LYS A 59 16.12 12.23 4.39
C LYS A 59 15.93 11.76 5.82
N ARG A 60 14.73 11.25 6.13
CA ARG A 60 14.47 10.63 7.42
C ARG A 60 15.32 9.39 7.59
N ASP A 61 15.75 9.20 8.83
CA ASP A 61 16.48 8.02 9.25
C ASP A 61 15.52 6.84 9.44
N LEU A 62 15.53 5.90 8.50
CA LEU A 62 14.60 4.77 8.44
C LEU A 62 15.36 3.45 8.40
N PRO A 63 14.93 2.39 9.12
CA PRO A 63 15.70 1.15 9.23
C PRO A 63 16.08 0.52 7.88
N TRP A 64 15.14 0.48 6.93
CA TRP A 64 15.36 -0.07 5.60
C TRP A 64 16.31 0.76 4.72
N ARG A 65 16.55 2.04 5.06
CA ARG A 65 17.54 2.88 4.38
C ARG A 65 18.97 2.70 4.90
N LYS A 66 19.13 2.08 6.08
CA LYS A 66 20.44 1.87 6.71
C LYS A 66 21.14 0.60 6.24
N ILE A 67 20.46 -0.26 5.50
CA ILE A 67 21.00 -1.57 5.13
C ILE A 67 22.08 -1.38 4.07
N SER A 68 23.32 -1.39 4.54
CA SER A 68 24.54 -1.30 3.76
C SER A 68 25.19 -2.66 3.57
N SER A 69 24.40 -3.73 3.41
CA SER A 69 24.96 -5.05 3.13
C SER A 69 25.70 -5.03 1.80
N GLU A 70 26.88 -5.65 1.77
CA GLU A 70 27.63 -5.92 0.52
C GLU A 70 26.90 -6.94 -0.35
N ASP A 71 26.06 -7.79 0.26
CA ASP A 71 25.21 -8.71 -0.49
C ASP A 71 24.03 -7.97 -1.11
N ILE A 72 24.06 -7.90 -2.44
CA ILE A 72 23.03 -7.28 -3.26
C ILE A 72 21.67 -7.96 -3.11
N ASN A 73 21.62 -9.28 -2.89
CA ASN A 73 20.38 -10.02 -2.71
C ASN A 73 19.76 -9.69 -1.36
N GLN A 74 20.56 -9.60 -0.30
CA GLN A 74 20.08 -9.15 1.01
C GLN A 74 19.56 -7.71 0.96
N ARG A 75 20.24 -6.81 0.23
CA ARG A 75 19.77 -5.43 0.02
C ARG A 75 18.44 -5.38 -0.74
N ALA A 76 18.30 -6.18 -1.80
CA ALA A 76 17.08 -6.30 -2.58
C ALA A 76 15.93 -6.87 -1.75
N TYR A 77 16.19 -7.92 -0.97
CA TYR A 77 15.24 -8.50 -0.03
C TYR A 77 14.76 -7.49 1.00
N ALA A 78 15.69 -6.82 1.68
CA ALA A 78 15.40 -5.80 2.67
C ALA A 78 14.54 -4.66 2.11
N THR A 79 14.86 -4.20 0.90
CA THR A 79 14.08 -3.20 0.16
C THR A 79 12.69 -3.74 -0.13
N TRP A 80 12.60 -4.93 -0.70
CA TRP A 80 11.33 -5.57 -1.05
C TRP A 80 10.40 -5.72 0.15
N VAL A 81 10.90 -6.20 1.30
CA VAL A 81 10.13 -6.30 2.55
C VAL A 81 9.56 -4.94 2.95
N SER A 82 10.40 -3.88 2.97
CA SER A 82 9.94 -2.54 3.36
C SER A 82 8.88 -2.00 2.41
N GLU A 83 9.06 -2.16 1.10
CA GLU A 83 8.13 -1.66 0.09
C GLU A 83 6.78 -2.37 0.18
N ILE A 84 6.78 -3.68 0.40
CA ILE A 84 5.54 -4.43 0.61
C ILE A 84 4.84 -3.98 1.89
N MET A 85 5.57 -3.77 3.00
CA MET A 85 4.97 -3.30 4.25
C MET A 85 4.40 -1.87 4.13
N LEU A 86 5.06 -0.98 3.40
CA LEU A 86 4.67 0.42 3.22
C LEU A 86 3.42 0.61 2.32
N GLN A 87 3.00 -0.42 1.58
CA GLN A 87 1.78 -0.36 0.78
C GLN A 87 0.54 -0.10 1.64
N GLN A 88 0.00 1.11 1.57
CA GLN A 88 -1.19 1.53 2.34
C GLN A 88 -1.01 1.44 3.88
N THR A 89 0.22 1.42 4.38
CA THR A 89 0.52 1.45 5.81
C THR A 89 1.44 2.63 6.12
N GLN A 90 1.25 3.30 7.26
CA GLN A 90 2.04 4.46 7.64
C GLN A 90 3.46 4.06 8.06
N VAL A 91 4.45 4.88 7.71
CA VAL A 91 5.87 4.66 8.03
C VAL A 91 6.09 4.37 9.51
N ALA A 92 5.47 5.16 10.40
CA ALA A 92 5.62 5.00 11.85
C ALA A 92 5.18 3.62 12.36
N THR A 93 4.13 3.04 11.75
CA THR A 93 3.68 1.67 12.06
C THR A 93 4.69 0.65 11.56
N VAL A 94 5.18 0.81 10.32
CA VAL A 94 6.05 -0.17 9.66
C VAL A 94 7.39 -0.35 10.38
N ILE A 95 7.95 0.68 11.02
CA ILE A 95 9.27 0.62 11.67
C ILE A 95 9.40 -0.60 12.62
N ASN A 96 8.43 -0.80 13.52
CA ASN A 96 8.50 -1.90 14.49
C ASN A 96 8.34 -3.28 13.84
N TYR A 97 7.43 -3.39 12.87
CA TYR A 97 7.20 -4.62 12.13
C TYR A 97 8.42 -5.00 11.30
N TYR A 98 9.02 -4.03 10.60
CA TYR A 98 10.20 -4.24 9.79
C TYR A 98 11.39 -4.73 10.63
N ASN A 99 11.67 -4.08 11.76
CA ASN A 99 12.78 -4.49 12.62
C ASN A 99 12.59 -5.91 13.18
N THR A 100 11.37 -6.24 13.60
CA THR A 100 11.05 -7.58 14.13
C THR A 100 11.12 -8.64 13.02
N TRP A 101 10.63 -8.30 11.83
CA TRP A 101 10.68 -9.17 10.66
C TRP A 101 12.11 -9.47 10.23
N MET A 102 12.93 -8.43 10.01
CA MET A 102 14.32 -8.61 9.57
C MET A 102 15.19 -9.29 10.63
N LYS A 103 14.82 -9.22 11.91
CA LYS A 103 15.47 -10.02 12.97
C LYS A 103 15.12 -11.50 12.89
N LYS A 104 13.85 -11.83 12.58
CA LYS A 104 13.36 -13.21 12.49
C LYS A 104 13.76 -13.90 11.18
N TRP A 105 13.69 -13.16 10.08
CA TRP A 105 14.03 -13.61 8.74
C TRP A 105 15.01 -12.61 8.10
N PRO A 106 16.32 -12.76 8.34
CA PRO A 106 17.32 -11.82 7.85
C PRO A 106 17.66 -11.98 6.36
N THR A 107 17.31 -13.12 5.75
CA THR A 107 17.61 -13.45 4.35
C THR A 107 16.38 -14.04 3.64
N LEU A 108 16.47 -14.15 2.30
CA LEU A 108 15.43 -14.77 1.46
C LEU A 108 15.24 -16.25 1.80
N GLU A 109 16.33 -16.97 2.05
CA GLU A 109 16.35 -18.38 2.41
C GLU A 109 15.63 -18.60 3.74
N ALA A 110 15.97 -17.79 4.76
CA ALA A 110 15.31 -17.87 6.06
C ALA A 110 13.80 -17.61 5.93
N LEU A 111 13.40 -16.65 5.08
CA LEU A 111 11.98 -16.41 4.83
C LEU A 111 11.32 -17.57 4.06
N ALA A 112 12.00 -18.16 3.08
CA ALA A 112 11.46 -19.23 2.25
C ALA A 112 11.15 -20.51 3.04
N GLU A 113 11.91 -20.77 4.10
CA GLU A 113 11.72 -21.88 5.05
C GLU A 113 10.55 -21.65 6.02
N ALA A 114 10.01 -20.43 6.10
CA ALA A 114 8.90 -20.11 7.00
C ALA A 114 7.58 -20.75 6.52
N ASN A 115 6.69 -21.01 7.48
CA ASN A 115 5.32 -21.44 7.19
C ASN A 115 4.34 -20.26 7.20
N ILE A 116 3.19 -20.42 6.56
CA ILE A 116 2.20 -19.34 6.43
C ILE A 116 1.64 -18.85 7.77
N GLU A 117 1.58 -19.72 8.79
CA GLU A 117 1.05 -19.38 10.12
C GLU A 117 1.96 -18.37 10.83
N THR A 118 3.26 -18.67 10.88
CA THR A 118 4.26 -17.76 11.46
C THR A 118 4.36 -16.42 10.71
N ILE A 119 4.11 -16.43 9.40
CA ILE A 119 4.01 -15.20 8.60
C ILE A 119 2.77 -14.40 8.99
N ASN A 120 1.61 -15.04 9.11
CA ASN A 120 0.37 -14.38 9.51
C ASN A 120 0.46 -13.79 10.92
N GLU A 121 1.14 -14.47 11.84
CA GLU A 121 1.43 -13.98 13.20
C GLU A 121 2.32 -12.74 13.16
N ALA A 122 3.45 -12.79 12.43
CA ALA A 122 4.35 -11.65 12.30
C ALA A 122 3.71 -10.45 11.55
N TRP A 123 2.76 -10.71 10.66
CA TRP A 123 2.00 -9.68 9.92
C TRP A 123 0.76 -9.18 10.67
N SER A 124 0.44 -9.77 11.83
CA SER A 124 -0.76 -9.49 12.60
C SER A 124 -0.84 -8.03 12.99
N GLY A 125 -1.91 -7.35 12.56
CA GLY A 125 -2.14 -5.92 12.80
C GLY A 125 -1.67 -4.98 11.69
N LEU A 126 -0.86 -5.43 10.73
CA LEU A 126 -0.39 -4.58 9.62
C LEU A 126 -1.45 -4.38 8.52
N GLY A 127 -2.43 -5.28 8.46
CA GLY A 127 -3.50 -5.29 7.46
C GLY A 127 -3.03 -5.79 6.08
N TYR A 128 -4.00 -6.07 5.18
CA TYR A 128 -3.73 -6.61 3.84
C TYR A 128 -2.81 -7.85 3.86
N TYR A 129 -3.21 -8.89 4.59
CA TYR A 129 -2.41 -10.10 4.87
C TYR A 129 -1.93 -10.86 3.64
N SER A 130 -2.64 -10.75 2.51
CA SER A 130 -2.18 -11.31 1.24
C SER A 130 -0.79 -10.81 0.82
N ARG A 131 -0.36 -9.64 1.30
CA ARG A 131 0.99 -9.11 1.09
C ARG A 131 2.07 -9.99 1.74
N GLY A 132 1.90 -10.36 3.02
CA GLY A 132 2.84 -11.23 3.72
C GLY A 132 2.94 -12.61 3.07
N ARG A 133 1.79 -13.17 2.66
CA ARG A 133 1.75 -14.44 1.93
C ARG A 133 2.50 -14.37 0.58
N ARG A 134 2.22 -13.35 -0.24
CA ARG A 134 2.89 -13.17 -1.54
C ARG A 134 4.40 -12.97 -1.39
N LEU A 135 4.83 -12.33 -0.31
CA LEU A 135 6.25 -12.18 0.04
C LEU A 135 6.90 -13.54 0.34
N LEU A 136 6.22 -14.42 1.10
CA LEU A 136 6.65 -15.80 1.32
C LEU A 136 6.71 -16.59 0.00
N GLU A 137 5.62 -16.61 -0.76
CA GLU A 137 5.54 -17.32 -2.05
C GLU A 137 6.64 -16.85 -3.02
N GLY A 138 6.90 -15.55 -3.07
CA GLY A 138 7.94 -15.00 -3.91
C GLY A 138 9.35 -15.34 -3.41
N ALA A 139 9.59 -15.34 -2.10
CA ALA A 139 10.88 -15.76 -1.54
C ALA A 139 11.17 -17.24 -1.83
N GLN A 140 10.17 -18.11 -1.65
CA GLN A 140 10.24 -19.52 -2.01
C GLN A 140 10.57 -19.70 -3.49
N LYS A 141 9.92 -18.93 -4.36
CA LYS A 141 10.19 -18.94 -5.80
C LYS A 141 11.62 -18.50 -6.14
N VAL A 142 12.13 -17.45 -5.49
CA VAL A 142 13.51 -16.97 -5.68
C VAL A 142 14.52 -18.05 -5.29
N VAL A 143 14.30 -18.73 -4.16
CA VAL A 143 15.18 -19.81 -3.71
C VAL A 143 15.13 -21.01 -4.65
N SER A 144 13.93 -21.45 -5.05
CA SER A 144 13.76 -22.68 -5.84
C SER A 144 14.07 -22.52 -7.33
N GLU A 145 13.61 -21.44 -7.97
CA GLU A 145 13.73 -21.24 -9.42
C GLU A 145 14.95 -20.37 -9.80
N PHE A 146 15.40 -19.50 -8.90
CA PHE A 146 16.50 -18.56 -9.16
C PHE A 146 17.73 -18.79 -8.27
N GLN A 147 17.78 -19.91 -7.53
CA GLN A 147 18.93 -20.29 -6.69
C GLN A 147 19.31 -19.20 -5.68
N GLY A 148 18.31 -18.52 -5.11
CA GLY A 148 18.49 -17.41 -4.15
C GLY A 148 18.87 -16.08 -4.80
N GLN A 149 19.05 -16.02 -6.12
CA GLN A 149 19.40 -14.80 -6.84
C GLN A 149 18.15 -14.00 -7.21
N MET A 150 18.03 -12.79 -6.66
CA MET A 150 16.95 -11.88 -7.01
C MET A 150 17.08 -11.41 -8.47
N PRO A 151 15.97 -11.40 -9.25
CA PRO A 151 15.98 -10.77 -10.57
C PRO A 151 16.39 -9.29 -10.47
N LYS A 152 17.26 -8.84 -11.37
CA LYS A 152 17.95 -7.55 -11.23
C LYS A 152 17.24 -6.37 -11.92
N SER A 153 16.42 -6.64 -12.94
CA SER A 153 15.68 -5.60 -13.66
C SER A 153 14.24 -5.49 -13.18
N ALA A 154 13.67 -4.30 -13.22
CA ALA A 154 12.29 -4.01 -12.87
C ALA A 154 11.33 -4.86 -13.73
N GLN A 155 11.61 -5.02 -15.02
CA GLN A 155 10.80 -5.85 -15.90
C GLN A 155 10.74 -7.31 -15.43
N ASP A 156 11.90 -7.88 -15.04
CA ASP A 156 11.95 -9.25 -14.58
C ASP A 156 11.34 -9.42 -13.18
N LEU A 157 11.57 -8.46 -12.27
CA LEU A 157 10.96 -8.45 -10.94
C LEU A 157 9.42 -8.43 -11.04
N GLU A 158 8.87 -7.56 -11.90
CA GLU A 158 7.42 -7.45 -12.13
C GLU A 158 6.85 -8.71 -12.78
N LYS A 159 7.55 -9.29 -13.78
CA LYS A 159 7.04 -10.45 -14.51
C LYS A 159 7.15 -11.76 -13.72
N LYS A 160 8.21 -11.92 -12.92
CA LYS A 160 8.59 -13.20 -12.33
C LYS A 160 8.14 -13.36 -10.88
N LEU A 161 8.02 -12.28 -10.10
CA LEU A 161 7.74 -12.37 -8.66
C LEU A 161 6.26 -12.10 -8.32
N PRO A 162 5.59 -13.00 -7.57
CA PRO A 162 4.20 -12.80 -7.18
C PRO A 162 4.06 -11.59 -6.24
N GLY A 163 3.04 -10.76 -6.50
CA GLY A 163 2.76 -9.59 -5.66
C GLY A 163 3.69 -8.39 -5.89
N VAL A 164 4.66 -8.49 -6.79
CA VAL A 164 5.50 -7.38 -7.22
C VAL A 164 4.88 -6.74 -8.45
N GLY A 165 4.27 -5.56 -8.28
CA GLY A 165 3.81 -4.75 -9.41
C GLY A 165 4.85 -3.71 -9.84
N ARG A 166 4.58 -3.00 -10.93
CA ARG A 166 5.43 -1.95 -11.53
C ARG A 166 6.12 -1.01 -10.53
N TYR A 167 5.38 -0.50 -9.53
CA TYR A 167 5.96 0.35 -8.46
C TYR A 167 7.04 -0.38 -7.66
N THR A 168 6.70 -1.54 -7.08
CA THR A 168 7.61 -2.31 -6.23
C THR A 168 8.82 -2.79 -7.02
N ALA A 169 8.63 -3.18 -8.28
CA ALA A 169 9.70 -3.56 -9.18
C ALA A 169 10.68 -2.40 -9.43
N GLY A 170 10.17 -1.22 -9.78
CA GLY A 170 11.01 -0.03 -9.96
C GLY A 170 11.72 0.41 -8.67
N ALA A 171 11.06 0.27 -7.52
CA ALA A 171 11.66 0.54 -6.21
C ALA A 171 12.86 -0.39 -5.93
N ILE A 172 12.66 -1.71 -6.02
CA ILE A 172 13.73 -2.69 -5.78
C ILE A 172 14.85 -2.50 -6.80
N ALA A 173 14.53 -2.37 -8.09
CA ALA A 173 15.54 -2.30 -9.13
C ALA A 173 16.42 -1.05 -9.04
N SER A 174 15.81 0.11 -8.78
CA SER A 174 16.57 1.35 -8.64
C SER A 174 17.34 1.44 -7.31
N ILE A 175 16.75 1.01 -6.19
CA ILE A 175 17.35 1.15 -4.85
C ILE A 175 18.43 0.08 -4.62
N ALA A 176 18.13 -1.18 -4.95
CA ALA A 176 19.05 -2.27 -4.69
C ALA A 176 20.06 -2.44 -5.83
N PHE A 177 19.60 -2.50 -7.08
CA PHE A 177 20.42 -2.85 -8.24
C PHE A 177 20.96 -1.66 -9.04
N GLY A 178 20.55 -0.43 -8.71
CA GLY A 178 20.99 0.77 -9.43
C GLY A 178 20.44 0.86 -10.85
N GLU A 179 19.37 0.14 -11.19
CA GLU A 179 18.75 0.27 -12.50
C GLU A 179 18.18 1.68 -12.68
N VAL A 180 18.49 2.30 -13.81
CA VAL A 180 17.99 3.63 -14.18
C VAL A 180 16.53 3.53 -14.61
N THR A 181 15.65 3.43 -13.62
CA THR A 181 14.20 3.32 -13.84
C THR A 181 13.44 4.18 -12.84
N GLY A 182 12.50 4.97 -13.34
CA GLY A 182 11.60 5.75 -12.49
C GLY A 182 10.51 4.88 -11.86
N LEU A 183 9.95 5.34 -10.74
CA LEU A 183 8.78 4.73 -10.11
C LEU A 183 7.68 5.76 -9.85
N VAL A 184 6.45 5.28 -9.68
CA VAL A 184 5.29 6.15 -9.44
C VAL A 184 4.44 5.59 -8.30
N ASP A 185 4.31 6.37 -7.22
CA ASP A 185 3.35 6.16 -6.13
C ASP A 185 2.41 7.38 -5.97
N GLY A 186 1.54 7.34 -4.96
CA GLY A 186 0.64 8.46 -4.67
C GLY A 186 1.34 9.76 -4.26
N ASN A 187 2.59 9.69 -3.77
CA ASN A 187 3.42 10.86 -3.47
C ASN A 187 3.98 11.46 -4.76
N VAL A 188 4.58 10.64 -5.61
CA VAL A 188 5.17 11.00 -6.90
C VAL A 188 4.10 11.57 -7.84
N VAL A 189 2.93 10.94 -7.96
CA VAL A 189 1.79 11.48 -8.72
C VAL A 189 1.47 12.91 -8.29
N ARG A 190 1.38 13.16 -6.99
CA ARG A 190 1.07 14.50 -6.47
C ARG A 190 2.16 15.52 -6.78
N VAL A 191 3.44 15.12 -6.66
CA VAL A 191 4.57 15.99 -7.00
C VAL A 191 4.54 16.33 -8.49
N TRP A 192 4.42 15.34 -9.37
CA TRP A 192 4.35 15.58 -10.82
C TRP A 192 3.16 16.40 -11.24
N SER A 193 1.96 16.12 -10.69
CA SER A 193 0.77 16.93 -10.99
C SER A 193 0.98 18.40 -10.67
N ARG A 194 1.70 18.72 -9.58
CA ARG A 194 1.97 20.11 -9.20
C ARG A 194 3.11 20.73 -10.00
N LEU A 195 4.21 19.99 -10.21
CA LEU A 195 5.35 20.49 -10.98
C LEU A 195 4.97 20.81 -12.41
N ARG A 196 4.17 19.96 -13.05
CA ARG A 196 3.80 20.06 -14.47
C ARG A 196 2.34 20.44 -14.71
N ALA A 197 1.64 20.91 -13.69
CA ALA A 197 0.24 21.34 -13.75
C ALA A 197 -0.70 20.33 -14.45
N ILE A 198 -0.52 19.04 -14.16
CA ILE A 198 -1.34 17.96 -14.74
C ILE A 198 -2.64 17.87 -13.93
N GLY A 199 -3.70 18.42 -14.52
CA GLY A 199 -5.02 18.61 -13.92
C GLY A 199 -6.04 17.54 -14.27
N ALA A 200 -5.75 16.71 -15.27
CA ALA A 200 -6.58 15.57 -15.62
C ALA A 200 -6.67 14.55 -14.48
N ASN A 201 -7.70 13.70 -14.53
CA ASN A 201 -7.92 12.68 -13.52
C ASN A 201 -6.73 11.71 -13.46
N SER A 202 -6.04 11.71 -12.32
CA SER A 202 -4.85 10.88 -12.06
C SER A 202 -5.07 9.37 -12.13
N THR A 203 -6.32 8.89 -12.22
CA THR A 203 -6.64 7.46 -12.37
C THR A 203 -6.86 7.03 -13.83
N LEU A 204 -6.82 7.95 -14.80
CA LEU A 204 -6.95 7.60 -16.21
C LEU A 204 -5.66 6.92 -16.72
N PRO A 205 -5.75 5.89 -17.59
CA PRO A 205 -4.58 5.18 -18.11
C PRO A 205 -3.55 6.11 -18.75
N GLU A 206 -3.99 7.00 -19.63
CA GLU A 206 -3.13 7.93 -20.37
C GLU A 206 -2.41 8.95 -19.46
N VAL A 207 -3.04 9.33 -18.35
CA VAL A 207 -2.45 10.22 -17.34
C VAL A 207 -1.45 9.45 -16.47
N THR A 208 -1.78 8.21 -16.15
CA THR A 208 -0.88 7.30 -15.43
C THR A 208 0.39 7.04 -16.23
N ASP A 209 0.27 6.78 -17.53
CA ASP A 209 1.39 6.57 -18.44
C ASP A 209 2.27 7.82 -18.56
N LEU A 210 1.66 9.02 -18.58
CA LEU A 210 2.42 10.27 -18.53
C LEU A 210 3.27 10.38 -17.26
N PHE A 211 2.74 10.03 -16.08
CA PHE A 211 3.54 10.05 -14.84
C PHE A 211 4.69 9.06 -14.87
N TRP A 212 4.49 7.88 -15.45
CA TRP A 212 5.56 6.90 -15.62
C TRP A 212 6.63 7.40 -16.60
N GLN A 213 6.21 7.99 -17.72
CA GLN A 213 7.13 8.60 -18.68
C GLN A 213 7.95 9.71 -18.03
N LEU A 214 7.32 10.65 -17.31
CA LEU A 214 8.01 11.72 -16.61
C LEU A 214 9.01 11.18 -15.58
N SER A 215 8.62 10.15 -14.83
CA SER A 215 9.50 9.53 -13.82
C SER A 215 10.72 8.88 -14.47
N HIS A 216 10.52 8.14 -15.57
CA HIS A 216 11.62 7.47 -16.28
C HIS A 216 12.53 8.46 -17.02
N GLN A 217 11.99 9.57 -17.54
CA GLN A 217 12.79 10.61 -18.20
C GLN A 217 13.62 11.44 -17.21
N THR A 218 13.11 11.65 -16.00
CA THR A 218 13.73 12.54 -15.00
C THR A 218 14.67 11.83 -14.03
N VAL A 219 14.50 10.52 -13.83
CA VAL A 219 15.31 9.73 -12.88
C VAL A 219 16.80 9.97 -13.10
N ASP A 220 17.53 10.16 -12.01
CA ASP A 220 18.97 10.38 -12.07
C ASP A 220 19.71 9.13 -12.60
N THR A 221 20.67 9.34 -13.50
CA THR A 221 21.40 8.25 -14.17
C THR A 221 22.51 7.67 -13.31
N GLU A 222 22.99 8.37 -12.30
CA GLU A 222 24.07 7.93 -11.40
C GLU A 222 23.51 7.42 -10.07
N ARG A 223 22.43 8.04 -9.58
CA ARG A 223 21.79 7.74 -8.28
C ARG A 223 20.28 7.49 -8.43
N PRO A 224 19.83 6.52 -9.26
CA PRO A 224 18.40 6.33 -9.53
C PRO A 224 17.59 5.95 -8.28
N GLY A 225 18.15 5.11 -7.42
CA GLY A 225 17.52 4.72 -6.15
C GLY A 225 17.31 5.90 -5.19
N ASP A 226 18.34 6.74 -5.00
CA ASP A 226 18.22 7.93 -4.16
C ASP A 226 17.26 8.96 -4.76
N PHE A 227 17.29 9.14 -6.09
CA PHE A 227 16.36 10.05 -6.76
C PHE A 227 14.90 9.63 -6.55
N ASN A 228 14.60 8.35 -6.75
CA ASN A 228 13.26 7.80 -6.52
C ASN A 228 12.82 7.96 -5.05
N GLN A 229 13.72 7.65 -4.11
CA GLN A 229 13.44 7.87 -2.69
C GLN A 229 13.25 9.35 -2.35
N ALA A 230 14.01 10.24 -2.97
CA ALA A 230 13.89 11.68 -2.79
C ALA A 230 12.56 12.22 -3.31
N MET A 231 12.07 11.73 -4.46
CA MET A 231 10.77 12.07 -4.99
C MET A 231 9.63 11.65 -4.04
N MET A 232 9.71 10.43 -3.49
CA MET A 232 8.76 9.95 -2.48
C MET A 232 8.84 10.77 -1.18
N GLU A 233 10.06 11.06 -0.71
CA GLU A 233 10.33 11.84 0.49
C GLU A 233 9.79 13.27 0.37
N LEU A 234 10.01 13.92 -0.78
CA LEU A 234 9.51 15.25 -1.10
C LEU A 234 7.99 15.28 -1.01
N GLY A 235 7.32 14.31 -1.62
CA GLY A 235 5.86 14.18 -1.53
C GLY A 235 5.40 13.94 -0.09
N ALA A 236 6.06 13.06 0.65
CA ALA A 236 5.68 12.69 2.01
C ALA A 236 5.86 13.83 3.03
N THR A 237 6.89 14.66 2.88
CA THR A 237 7.32 15.61 3.94
C THR A 237 7.11 17.08 3.59
N VAL A 238 7.22 17.47 2.32
CA VAL A 238 7.15 18.88 1.89
C VAL A 238 5.91 19.12 1.05
N CYS A 239 5.77 18.40 -0.06
CA CYS A 239 4.68 18.54 -1.01
C CYS A 239 3.46 17.72 -0.55
N THR A 240 2.94 18.00 0.64
CA THR A 240 1.90 17.18 1.31
C THR A 240 0.49 17.40 0.70
N PRO A 241 -0.49 16.51 0.97
CA PRO A 241 -1.83 16.61 0.40
C PRO A 241 -2.64 17.86 0.80
N LYS A 242 -2.47 18.37 2.03
CA LYS A 242 -3.30 19.46 2.57
C LYS A 242 -2.55 20.77 2.80
N LEU A 243 -1.34 20.70 3.36
CA LEU A 243 -0.55 21.88 3.74
C LEU A 243 0.88 21.75 3.20
N PRO A 244 1.08 21.88 1.87
CA PRO A 244 2.40 21.78 1.28
C PRO A 244 3.28 22.97 1.70
N GLN A 245 4.53 22.66 2.06
CA GLN A 245 5.51 23.66 2.52
C GLN A 245 6.29 24.21 1.31
N CYS A 246 5.61 24.88 0.38
CA CYS A 246 6.21 25.32 -0.88
C CYS A 246 7.46 26.18 -0.71
N SER A 247 7.54 27.02 0.33
CA SER A 247 8.71 27.86 0.64
C SER A 247 9.96 27.06 1.03
N LYS A 248 9.80 25.80 1.44
CA LYS A 248 10.91 24.88 1.77
C LYS A 248 11.17 23.86 0.65
N CYS A 249 10.46 23.95 -0.46
CA CYS A 249 10.56 22.99 -1.54
C CYS A 249 11.84 23.23 -2.35
N PRO A 250 12.74 22.25 -2.49
CA PRO A 250 14.01 22.42 -3.21
C PRO A 250 13.82 22.66 -4.70
N VAL A 251 12.66 22.27 -5.25
CA VAL A 251 12.33 22.34 -6.67
C VAL A 251 11.19 23.33 -6.93
N GLN A 252 10.97 24.27 -6.00
CA GLN A 252 9.92 25.30 -6.10
C GLN A 252 9.99 26.09 -7.41
N ALA A 253 11.21 26.44 -7.85
CA ALA A 253 11.44 27.20 -9.07
C ALA A 253 10.90 26.52 -10.35
N LEU A 254 10.80 25.19 -10.35
CA LEU A 254 10.24 24.41 -11.47
C LEU A 254 8.72 24.17 -11.34
N CYS A 255 8.10 24.61 -10.25
CA CYS A 255 6.73 24.22 -9.92
C CYS A 255 5.70 25.13 -10.59
N ARG A 256 5.10 24.65 -11.69
CA ARG A 256 4.10 25.41 -12.44
C ARG A 256 2.86 25.75 -11.60
N ALA A 257 2.35 24.80 -10.81
CA ALA A 257 1.20 25.06 -9.93
C ALA A 257 1.50 26.17 -8.90
N TYR A 258 2.74 26.23 -8.40
CA TYR A 258 3.16 27.27 -7.47
C TYR A 258 3.28 28.62 -8.18
N ALA A 259 3.91 28.66 -9.36
CA ALA A 259 4.03 29.88 -10.15
C ALA A 259 2.66 30.53 -10.46
N LYS A 260 1.65 29.73 -10.84
CA LYS A 260 0.28 30.24 -11.05
C LYS A 260 -0.35 30.78 -9.77
N ALA A 261 -0.26 30.03 -8.67
CA ALA A 261 -0.81 30.46 -7.38
C ALA A 261 -0.19 31.77 -6.88
N GLU A 262 1.12 31.97 -7.09
CA GLU A 262 1.79 33.24 -6.75
C GLU A 262 1.41 34.38 -7.69
N SER A 263 1.24 34.11 -8.98
CA SER A 263 0.75 35.09 -9.95
C SER A 263 -0.64 35.59 -9.57
N ASP A 264 -1.56 34.69 -9.18
CA ASP A 264 -2.90 35.06 -8.71
C ASP A 264 -2.85 35.95 -7.47
N LYS A 265 -2.01 35.62 -6.48
CA LYS A 265 -1.83 36.46 -5.29
C LYS A 265 -1.34 37.87 -5.65
N GLN A 266 -0.34 37.98 -6.53
CA GLN A 266 0.19 39.27 -6.98
C GLN A 266 -0.86 40.08 -7.76
N SER A 267 -1.69 39.42 -8.57
CA SER A 267 -2.78 40.08 -9.30
C SER A 267 -3.84 40.65 -8.36
N SER A 268 -4.18 39.93 -7.28
CA SER A 268 -5.12 40.39 -6.26
C SER A 268 -4.55 41.56 -5.44
N VAL A 269 -3.25 41.53 -5.12
CA VAL A 269 -2.57 42.64 -4.41
C VAL A 269 -2.48 43.89 -5.30
N ARG A 270 -2.17 43.77 -6.59
CA ARG A 270 -2.13 44.91 -7.53
C ARG A 270 -3.50 45.52 -7.81
N LYS A 271 -4.58 44.75 -7.71
CA LYS A 271 -5.96 45.29 -7.76
C LYS A 271 -6.33 46.09 -6.51
N ILE A 272 -5.65 45.86 -5.39
CA ILE A 272 -5.87 46.55 -4.11
C ILE A 272 -4.94 47.77 -3.97
N CYS A 273 -3.71 47.68 -4.49
CA CYS A 273 -2.74 48.77 -4.52
C CYS A 273 -2.53 49.23 -5.97
N SER A 274 -3.34 50.19 -6.43
CA SER A 274 -2.98 50.99 -7.60
C SER A 274 -1.70 51.76 -7.30
N GLU A 275 -0.68 51.58 -8.15
CA GLU A 275 0.66 52.22 -8.13
C GLU A 275 1.77 51.48 -7.37
N VAL A 276 2.36 50.44 -7.99
CA VAL A 276 3.79 50.13 -7.78
C VAL A 276 4.45 49.75 -9.11
N LYS A 277 5.53 50.46 -9.45
CA LYS A 277 6.34 50.28 -10.67
C LYS A 277 7.04 48.91 -10.70
N LYS A 278 7.20 48.37 -11.91
CA LYS A 278 7.91 47.10 -12.21
C LYS A 278 9.41 47.21 -11.85
N GLU A 279 9.90 46.33 -10.99
CA GLU A 279 11.28 45.85 -11.01
C GLU A 279 11.28 44.41 -11.53
N THR A 280 11.89 44.21 -12.69
CA THR A 280 12.04 42.91 -13.36
C THR A 280 13.37 42.29 -12.96
N ASN A 281 13.40 41.53 -11.86
CA ASN A 281 14.48 40.59 -11.60
C ASN A 281 14.18 39.26 -12.30
N GLY A 282 15.16 38.76 -13.06
CA GLY A 282 15.09 37.62 -14.00
C GLY A 282 14.58 36.31 -13.42
N LYS A 283 13.25 36.23 -13.22
CA LYS A 283 12.52 35.00 -12.96
C LYS A 283 12.16 34.36 -14.30
N PRO A 284 12.16 33.01 -14.39
CA PRO A 284 11.70 32.31 -15.59
C PRO A 284 10.30 32.78 -15.99
N GLU A 285 10.05 32.88 -17.29
CA GLU A 285 8.77 33.31 -17.86
C GLU A 285 7.62 32.58 -17.16
N ILE A 286 6.69 33.37 -16.61
CA ILE A 286 5.48 32.86 -15.97
C ILE A 286 4.64 32.25 -17.10
N VAL A 287 4.76 30.93 -17.28
CA VAL A 287 3.87 30.19 -18.16
C VAL A 287 2.49 30.28 -17.55
N ASP A 288 1.60 31.05 -18.17
CA ASP A 288 0.22 31.11 -17.75
C ASP A 288 -0.36 29.70 -17.82
N ILE A 289 -0.81 29.17 -16.68
CA ILE A 289 -1.48 27.87 -16.62
C ILE A 289 -2.77 27.85 -17.45
N GLU A 290 -3.28 29.02 -17.84
CA GLU A 290 -4.42 29.16 -18.76
C GLU A 290 -4.02 29.08 -20.26
N CYS A 291 -2.75 28.89 -20.61
CA CYS A 291 -2.31 29.09 -21.99
C CYS A 291 -2.14 27.81 -22.85
N LEU A 292 -2.87 27.84 -23.98
CA LEU A 292 -2.33 27.67 -25.35
C LEU A 292 -2.15 26.25 -25.93
N VAL A 293 -2.93 25.26 -25.50
CA VAL A 293 -3.22 24.11 -26.36
C VAL A 293 -4.73 23.82 -26.30
N PRO A 294 -5.53 24.26 -27.30
CA PRO A 294 -6.91 23.82 -27.43
C PRO A 294 -6.96 22.29 -27.35
N ASN A 295 -7.83 21.75 -26.50
CA ASN A 295 -8.05 20.31 -26.31
C ASN A 295 -6.89 19.51 -25.67
N CYS A 296 -6.07 20.13 -24.81
CA CYS A 296 -5.09 19.36 -24.03
C CYS A 296 -5.76 18.42 -23.01
N LYS A 297 -5.68 17.10 -23.25
CA LYS A 297 -6.23 16.06 -22.37
C LYS A 297 -5.61 15.94 -20.98
N PHE A 298 -4.51 16.66 -20.70
CA PHE A 298 -3.80 16.62 -19.42
C PHE A 298 -4.05 17.84 -18.52
N CYS A 299 -4.60 18.92 -19.10
CA CYS A 299 -4.95 20.13 -18.38
C CYS A 299 -6.16 19.92 -17.44
N LEU A 300 -6.48 20.96 -16.65
CA LEU A 300 -7.72 20.97 -15.89
C LEU A 300 -8.90 20.89 -16.86
N PRO A 301 -9.90 20.02 -16.58
CA PRO A 301 -11.06 19.89 -17.44
C PRO A 301 -11.97 21.12 -17.31
N GLU A 302 -12.71 21.44 -18.37
CA GLU A 302 -13.59 22.61 -18.41
C GLU A 302 -14.67 22.58 -17.31
N GLU A 303 -15.14 21.40 -16.91
CA GLU A 303 -16.14 21.28 -15.84
C GLU A 303 -15.56 21.52 -14.44
N SER A 304 -14.24 21.54 -14.29
CA SER A 304 -13.56 21.77 -13.02
C SER A 304 -12.34 22.69 -13.18
N PRO A 305 -12.57 23.98 -13.50
CA PRO A 305 -11.51 24.93 -13.78
C PRO A 305 -10.67 25.23 -12.53
N TRP A 306 -9.60 26.00 -12.74
CA TRP A 306 -8.71 26.45 -11.68
C TRP A 306 -9.46 27.23 -10.59
N ASN A 307 -9.32 26.81 -9.33
CA ASN A 307 -9.83 27.55 -8.18
C ASN A 307 -8.67 28.26 -7.46
N LYS A 308 -8.69 29.59 -7.45
CA LYS A 308 -7.65 30.44 -6.84
C LYS A 308 -7.47 30.19 -5.33
N GLU A 309 -8.53 29.84 -4.62
CA GLU A 309 -8.49 29.58 -3.17
C GLU A 309 -7.69 28.32 -2.83
N LEU A 310 -7.70 27.33 -3.74
CA LEU A 310 -6.98 26.07 -3.55
C LEU A 310 -5.48 26.21 -3.86
N GLY A 311 -5.09 27.15 -4.73
CA GLY A 311 -3.72 27.30 -5.20
C GLY A 311 -3.14 25.97 -5.71
N VAL A 312 -1.99 25.53 -5.19
CA VAL A 312 -1.38 24.24 -5.57
C VAL A 312 -2.25 23.01 -5.25
N LEU A 313 -3.27 23.14 -4.41
CA LEU A 313 -4.20 22.06 -4.03
C LEU A 313 -5.23 21.74 -5.11
N ASN A 314 -5.27 22.50 -6.21
CA ASN A 314 -5.98 22.07 -7.43
C ASN A 314 -5.43 20.75 -7.98
N PHE A 315 -4.20 20.37 -7.61
CA PHE A 315 -3.50 19.19 -8.11
C PHE A 315 -3.07 18.23 -6.98
N PRO A 316 -3.19 16.90 -7.18
CA PRO A 316 -3.83 16.20 -8.30
C PRO A 316 -5.37 16.21 -8.17
N ARG A 317 -6.08 16.15 -9.30
CA ARG A 317 -7.51 15.82 -9.30
C ARG A 317 -7.69 14.32 -9.08
N LYS A 318 -8.54 13.97 -8.12
CA LYS A 318 -8.94 12.59 -7.83
C LYS A 318 -10.46 12.48 -7.99
N PRO A 319 -10.96 11.34 -8.49
CA PRO A 319 -12.39 11.11 -8.58
C PRO A 319 -12.99 11.03 -7.17
N LYS A 320 -14.28 11.38 -7.06
CA LYS A 320 -15.04 11.14 -5.82
C LYS A 320 -15.06 9.63 -5.56
N LYS A 321 -14.75 9.21 -4.33
CA LYS A 321 -14.81 7.78 -3.95
C LYS A 321 -16.26 7.32 -3.93
N ALA A 322 -16.53 6.14 -4.49
CA ALA A 322 -17.83 5.48 -4.40
C ALA A 322 -18.17 5.09 -2.94
N SER A 323 -19.46 4.90 -2.66
CA SER A 323 -19.93 4.40 -1.36
C SER A 323 -19.47 2.96 -1.13
N VAL A 324 -19.20 2.63 0.13
CA VAL A 324 -18.70 1.32 0.56
C VAL A 324 -19.90 0.40 0.88
N LYS A 325 -19.86 -0.85 0.40
CA LYS A 325 -20.89 -1.86 0.70
C LYS A 325 -20.88 -2.23 2.19
N GLN A 326 -22.04 -2.31 2.82
CA GLN A 326 -22.19 -2.79 4.21
C GLN A 326 -22.62 -4.27 4.21
N GLU A 327 -22.04 -5.07 5.11
CA GLU A 327 -22.35 -6.49 5.31
C GLU A 327 -22.54 -6.77 6.81
N GLU A 328 -23.61 -7.48 7.15
CA GLU A 328 -23.91 -7.91 8.53
C GLU A 328 -23.55 -9.39 8.71
N LEU A 329 -22.83 -9.69 9.79
CA LEU A 329 -22.36 -11.04 10.11
C LEU A 329 -22.69 -11.37 11.56
N ASN A 330 -23.26 -12.55 11.80
CA ASN A 330 -23.42 -13.10 13.15
C ASN A 330 -22.13 -13.83 13.53
N VAL A 331 -21.47 -13.38 14.59
CA VAL A 331 -20.22 -13.95 15.11
C VAL A 331 -20.48 -14.58 16.47
N VAL A 332 -20.13 -15.85 16.64
CA VAL A 332 -20.43 -16.62 17.85
C VAL A 332 -19.15 -16.99 18.58
N VAL A 333 -18.99 -16.46 19.80
CA VAL A 333 -17.92 -16.83 20.72
C VAL A 333 -18.34 -18.10 21.46
N ILE A 334 -17.80 -19.24 21.04
CA ILE A 334 -18.07 -20.54 21.65
C ILE A 334 -16.98 -20.82 22.68
N GLN A 335 -17.39 -21.11 23.91
CA GLN A 335 -16.49 -21.37 25.04
C GLN A 335 -16.81 -22.69 25.76
N THR A 336 -15.77 -23.32 26.30
CA THR A 336 -15.86 -24.39 27.32
C THR A 336 -15.72 -23.79 28.72
N CYS A 337 -16.15 -24.50 29.76
CA CYS A 337 -16.06 -23.99 31.14
C CYS A 337 -15.53 -25.04 32.10
N GLU A 338 -14.39 -24.75 32.73
CA GLU A 338 -14.00 -25.40 33.98
C GLU A 338 -14.59 -24.59 35.15
N GLY A 339 -15.70 -25.08 35.71
CA GLY A 339 -16.39 -24.38 36.81
C GLY A 339 -17.13 -23.11 36.35
N LYS A 340 -16.80 -21.94 36.92
CA LYS A 340 -17.46 -20.65 36.62
C LYS A 340 -16.74 -19.78 35.59
N SER A 341 -15.55 -20.19 35.14
CA SER A 341 -14.73 -19.40 34.21
C SER A 341 -14.58 -20.13 32.87
N PRO A 342 -14.54 -19.38 31.75
CA PRO A 342 -14.23 -19.98 30.46
C PRO A 342 -12.79 -20.49 30.44
N SER A 343 -12.62 -21.74 30.00
CA SER A 343 -11.29 -22.39 29.93
C SER A 343 -10.69 -22.22 28.53
N GLN A 344 -11.48 -22.51 27.48
CA GLN A 344 -11.03 -22.42 26.09
C GLN A 344 -12.11 -21.84 25.15
N PHE A 345 -11.65 -21.30 24.02
CA PHE A 345 -12.48 -20.71 22.97
C PHE A 345 -12.28 -21.43 21.65
N LEU A 346 -13.36 -21.67 20.92
CA LEU A 346 -13.29 -22.24 19.57
C LEU A 346 -13.00 -21.14 18.55
N ILE A 347 -11.99 -21.37 17.72
CA ILE A 347 -11.72 -20.58 16.52
C ILE A 347 -11.59 -21.50 15.30
N CYS A 348 -12.01 -20.98 14.15
CA CYS A 348 -11.92 -21.66 12.86
C CYS A 348 -11.03 -20.87 11.91
N GLN A 349 -10.35 -21.57 11.01
CA GLN A 349 -9.52 -20.94 9.99
C GLN A 349 -10.39 -20.47 8.82
N ARG A 350 -10.16 -19.26 8.32
CA ARG A 350 -10.81 -18.73 7.11
C ARG A 350 -10.32 -19.46 5.86
N PRO A 351 -11.14 -19.53 4.78
CA PRO A 351 -10.71 -20.10 3.50
C PRO A 351 -9.38 -19.52 3.01
N GLU A 352 -8.64 -20.30 2.21
CA GLU A 352 -7.34 -19.86 1.66
C GLU A 352 -7.46 -18.72 0.65
N LYS A 353 -8.66 -18.42 0.17
CA LYS A 353 -8.94 -17.35 -0.79
C LYS A 353 -10.00 -16.40 -0.24
N GLY A 354 -9.94 -15.14 -0.67
CA GLY A 354 -10.91 -14.11 -0.28
C GLY A 354 -10.47 -13.25 0.91
N LEU A 355 -11.45 -12.61 1.56
CA LEU A 355 -11.21 -11.65 2.64
C LEU A 355 -10.61 -12.35 3.87
N LEU A 356 -9.49 -11.81 4.37
CA LEU A 356 -8.75 -12.31 5.54
C LEU A 356 -8.35 -13.80 5.42
N ALA A 357 -8.00 -14.22 4.20
CA ALA A 357 -7.72 -15.61 3.90
C ALA A 357 -6.67 -16.26 4.81
N GLY A 358 -6.94 -17.48 5.28
CA GLY A 358 -6.06 -18.27 6.15
C GLY A 358 -5.90 -17.75 7.59
N MET A 359 -6.52 -16.62 7.95
CA MET A 359 -6.54 -16.13 9.33
C MET A 359 -7.51 -16.92 10.20
N TRP A 360 -7.27 -16.89 11.51
CA TRP A 360 -8.21 -17.44 12.49
C TRP A 360 -9.33 -16.44 12.78
N GLU A 361 -10.52 -16.95 13.04
CA GLU A 361 -11.67 -16.17 13.46
C GLU A 361 -12.59 -16.98 14.38
N PHE A 362 -13.48 -16.28 15.07
CA PHE A 362 -14.62 -16.94 15.71
C PHE A 362 -15.59 -17.46 14.64
N PRO A 363 -16.26 -18.59 14.89
CA PRO A 363 -17.36 -19.08 14.06
C PRO A 363 -18.32 -17.94 13.68
N SER A 364 -18.59 -17.80 12.38
CA SER A 364 -19.50 -16.77 11.88
C SER A 364 -20.41 -17.31 10.79
N CYS A 365 -21.62 -16.75 10.70
CA CYS A 365 -22.57 -17.05 9.65
C CYS A 365 -23.19 -15.77 9.08
N CYS A 366 -23.52 -15.81 7.80
CA CYS A 366 -24.20 -14.72 7.11
C CYS A 366 -25.61 -14.51 7.69
N GLN A 367 -26.13 -13.29 7.49
CA GLN A 367 -27.40 -12.79 8.04
C GLN A 367 -28.50 -13.86 8.10
N GLN A 368 -28.90 -14.19 9.34
CA GLN A 368 -30.04 -15.05 9.65
C GLN A 368 -30.92 -14.32 10.66
N ASP A 369 -32.22 -14.32 10.43
CA ASP A 369 -33.15 -13.41 11.12
C ASP A 369 -33.61 -13.92 12.51
N SER A 370 -33.23 -15.14 12.91
CA SER A 370 -33.63 -15.69 14.20
C SER A 370 -32.52 -16.43 14.94
N LYS A 371 -32.56 -16.33 16.27
CA LYS A 371 -31.68 -17.04 17.20
C LYS A 371 -31.66 -18.57 16.96
N ALA A 372 -32.80 -19.14 16.59
CA ALA A 372 -32.92 -20.58 16.30
C ALA A 372 -32.14 -20.96 15.03
N LEU A 373 -32.23 -20.14 13.97
CA LEU A 373 -31.48 -20.35 12.74
C LEU A 373 -29.97 -20.23 12.99
N ILE A 374 -29.54 -19.23 13.77
CA ILE A 374 -28.12 -19.04 14.12
C ILE A 374 -27.59 -20.27 14.86
N SER A 375 -28.33 -20.75 15.87
CA SER A 375 -27.96 -21.98 16.60
C SER A 375 -27.85 -23.18 15.67
N GLN A 376 -28.84 -23.38 14.79
CA GLN A 376 -28.87 -24.47 13.83
C GLN A 376 -27.71 -24.39 12.84
N ALA A 377 -27.40 -23.19 12.32
CA ALA A 377 -26.30 -22.98 11.38
C ALA A 377 -24.96 -23.34 12.02
N ILE A 378 -24.72 -22.89 13.25
CA ILE A 378 -23.50 -23.23 14.01
C ILE A 378 -23.43 -24.73 14.28
N CYS A 379 -24.54 -25.37 14.66
CA CYS A 379 -24.59 -26.83 14.86
C CYS A 379 -24.20 -27.60 13.61
N VAL A 380 -24.82 -27.25 12.47
CA VAL A 380 -24.55 -27.86 11.17
C VAL A 380 -23.09 -27.66 10.78
N SER A 381 -22.58 -26.43 10.94
CA SER A 381 -21.20 -26.10 10.60
C SER A 381 -20.19 -26.83 11.49
N CYS A 382 -20.47 -27.00 12.78
CA CYS A 382 -19.64 -27.76 13.73
C CYS A 382 -19.87 -29.28 13.69
N LYS A 383 -20.86 -29.78 12.93
CA LYS A 383 -21.32 -31.18 12.92
C LYS A 383 -21.72 -31.71 14.31
N VAL A 384 -22.39 -30.89 15.11
CA VAL A 384 -22.89 -31.25 16.46
C VAL A 384 -24.42 -31.19 16.50
N GLU A 385 -25.07 -32.05 17.29
CA GLU A 385 -26.52 -32.02 17.46
C GLU A 385 -27.01 -30.76 18.20
N ASN A 386 -28.17 -30.23 17.78
CA ASN A 386 -28.71 -28.94 18.26
C ASN A 386 -29.07 -28.92 19.75
N GLY A 387 -29.33 -30.08 20.37
CA GLY A 387 -29.63 -30.21 21.80
C GLY A 387 -28.44 -29.95 22.72
N ASN A 388 -27.23 -29.87 22.17
CA ASN A 388 -25.97 -29.82 22.92
C ASN A 388 -25.43 -28.41 23.14
N LEU A 389 -26.03 -27.40 22.51
CA LEU A 389 -25.63 -26.00 22.61
C LEU A 389 -26.58 -25.26 23.58
N LYS A 390 -26.11 -24.98 24.80
CA LYS A 390 -26.92 -24.27 25.80
C LYS A 390 -26.65 -22.77 25.75
N GLY A 391 -27.73 -21.99 25.73
CA GLY A 391 -27.69 -20.59 26.13
C GLY A 391 -27.03 -19.64 25.12
N LEU A 392 -27.34 -19.76 23.82
CA LEU A 392 -26.96 -18.71 22.86
C LEU A 392 -27.49 -17.35 23.37
N GLN A 393 -26.64 -16.34 23.51
CA GLN A 393 -27.03 -15.01 23.99
C GLN A 393 -26.38 -13.94 23.12
N GLU A 394 -27.17 -12.94 22.75
CA GLU A 394 -26.66 -11.75 22.06
C GLU A 394 -25.99 -10.84 23.10
N ILE A 395 -24.76 -10.43 22.83
CA ILE A 395 -23.96 -9.59 23.72
C ILE A 395 -23.93 -8.13 23.23
N GLY A 396 -23.94 -7.91 21.92
CA GLY A 396 -23.92 -6.58 21.33
C GLY A 396 -23.40 -6.57 19.91
N GLU A 397 -23.05 -5.37 19.43
CA GLU A 397 -22.64 -5.15 18.05
C GLU A 397 -21.25 -4.50 17.96
N VAL A 398 -20.46 -4.94 16.98
CA VAL A 398 -19.12 -4.43 16.71
C VAL A 398 -19.00 -4.02 15.24
N SER A 399 -18.74 -2.73 15.02
CA SER A 399 -18.51 -2.18 13.69
C SER A 399 -17.01 -2.20 13.30
N HIS A 400 -16.72 -2.71 12.09
CA HIS A 400 -15.37 -2.75 11.54
C HIS A 400 -15.35 -2.40 10.04
N MET A 401 -14.60 -1.36 9.68
CA MET A 401 -14.48 -0.92 8.29
C MET A 401 -13.19 -1.45 7.64
N PHE A 402 -13.35 -2.06 6.46
CA PHE A 402 -12.29 -2.29 5.48
C PHE A 402 -12.36 -1.19 4.41
N SER A 403 -11.33 -1.11 3.55
CA SER A 403 -11.30 -0.11 2.47
C SER A 403 -12.42 -0.24 1.45
N HIS A 404 -13.02 -1.43 1.32
CA HIS A 404 -14.00 -1.77 0.28
C HIS A 404 -15.29 -2.39 0.83
N ILE A 405 -15.34 -2.74 2.12
CA ILE A 405 -16.51 -3.34 2.77
C ILE A 405 -16.59 -2.81 4.21
N HIS A 406 -17.79 -2.59 4.71
CA HIS A 406 -18.05 -2.29 6.12
C HIS A 406 -18.76 -3.48 6.77
N HIS A 407 -18.10 -4.16 7.70
CA HIS A 407 -18.71 -5.24 8.49
C HIS A 407 -19.37 -4.69 9.74
N LEU A 408 -20.60 -5.12 9.99
CA LEU A 408 -21.29 -5.01 11.26
C LEU A 408 -21.40 -6.43 11.86
N TYR A 409 -20.65 -6.68 12.93
CA TYR A 409 -20.67 -7.96 13.63
C TYR A 409 -21.71 -7.95 14.73
N LYS A 410 -22.72 -8.80 14.65
CA LYS A 410 -23.62 -9.13 15.76
C LYS A 410 -22.97 -10.23 16.59
N VAL A 411 -22.63 -9.93 17.83
CA VAL A 411 -21.81 -10.79 18.70
C VAL A 411 -22.71 -11.62 19.59
N TRP A 412 -22.52 -12.92 19.51
CA TRP A 412 -23.22 -13.92 20.31
C TRP A 412 -22.23 -14.70 21.17
N THR A 413 -22.66 -15.18 22.32
CA THR A 413 -21.92 -16.16 23.13
C THR A 413 -22.68 -17.45 23.22
N LEU A 414 -21.93 -18.53 23.31
CA LEU A 414 -22.45 -19.86 23.50
C LEU A 414 -21.54 -20.68 24.41
N GLN A 415 -22.12 -21.33 25.40
CA GLN A 415 -21.39 -22.26 26.25
C GLN A 415 -21.61 -23.67 25.73
N MET A 416 -20.51 -24.38 25.49
CA MET A 416 -20.51 -25.78 25.12
C MET A 416 -19.97 -26.62 26.28
N ALA A 417 -20.57 -27.79 26.52
CA ALA A 417 -20.09 -28.69 27.56
C ALA A 417 -18.77 -29.37 27.13
N ASP A 418 -17.93 -29.68 28.11
CA ASP A 418 -16.55 -30.11 27.86
C ASP A 418 -16.47 -31.46 27.11
N ASP A 419 -17.45 -32.34 27.31
CA ASP A 419 -17.60 -33.63 26.62
C ASP A 419 -17.92 -33.51 25.11
N LEU A 420 -18.32 -32.31 24.67
CA LEU A 420 -18.63 -31.99 23.27
C LEU A 420 -17.51 -31.22 22.57
N SER A 421 -16.59 -30.63 23.34
CA SER A 421 -15.43 -29.91 22.79
C SER A 421 -14.55 -30.81 21.90
N CYS A 422 -14.39 -32.07 22.30
CA CYS A 422 -13.61 -33.09 21.57
C CYS A 422 -14.30 -33.61 20.30
N LYS A 423 -15.59 -33.31 20.09
CA LYS A 423 -16.34 -33.73 18.90
C LYS A 423 -16.32 -32.73 17.75
N VAL A 424 -15.85 -31.50 18.00
CA VAL A 424 -15.77 -30.46 16.97
C VAL A 424 -14.45 -30.61 16.22
N GLU A 425 -14.46 -31.38 15.13
CA GLU A 425 -13.28 -31.63 14.30
C GLU A 425 -13.09 -30.60 13.19
N SER A 426 -14.16 -29.93 12.76
CA SER A 426 -14.13 -28.95 11.68
C SER A 426 -15.30 -27.98 11.76
N PHE A 427 -15.16 -26.81 11.14
CA PHE A 427 -16.24 -25.84 10.94
C PHE A 427 -16.43 -25.63 9.44
N GLU A 428 -17.54 -26.11 8.86
CA GLU A 428 -17.77 -26.10 7.40
C GLU A 428 -16.65 -26.82 6.62
N GLY A 429 -16.08 -27.87 7.19
CA GLY A 429 -14.93 -28.58 6.62
C GLY A 429 -13.59 -27.84 6.75
N ARG A 430 -13.55 -26.70 7.46
CA ARG A 430 -12.33 -25.93 7.72
C ARG A 430 -11.70 -26.35 9.05
N PRO A 431 -10.36 -26.22 9.18
CA PRO A 431 -9.66 -26.48 10.44
C PRO A 431 -10.19 -25.63 11.58
N VAL A 432 -10.30 -26.24 12.76
CA VAL A 432 -10.68 -25.59 14.02
C VAL A 432 -9.63 -25.87 15.08
N LYS A 433 -9.54 -24.98 16.07
CA LYS A 433 -8.76 -25.22 17.27
C LYS A 433 -9.41 -24.60 18.49
N TRP A 434 -9.23 -25.27 19.62
CA TRP A 434 -9.52 -24.73 20.95
C TRP A 434 -8.29 -23.99 21.43
N VAL A 435 -8.48 -22.75 21.86
CA VAL A 435 -7.40 -21.90 22.37
C VAL A 435 -7.76 -21.30 23.70
N THR A 436 -6.78 -21.23 24.58
CA THR A 436 -6.85 -20.40 25.78
C THR A 436 -6.89 -18.91 25.40
N GLU A 437 -7.20 -18.07 26.38
CA GLU A 437 -7.15 -16.61 26.18
C GLU A 437 -5.77 -16.12 25.73
N SER A 438 -4.68 -16.69 26.29
CA SER A 438 -3.31 -16.30 25.95
C SER A 438 -3.00 -16.63 24.49
N GLU A 439 -3.29 -17.87 24.08
CA GLU A 439 -3.08 -18.34 22.71
C GLU A 439 -3.94 -17.59 21.69
N LEU A 440 -5.16 -17.16 22.08
CA LEU A 440 -6.02 -16.35 21.22
C LEU A 440 -5.42 -14.95 20.96
N LEU A 441 -4.75 -14.36 21.95
CA LEU A 441 -4.09 -13.07 21.78
C LEU A 441 -2.89 -13.15 20.83
N GLU A 442 -2.16 -14.27 20.87
CA GLU A 442 -1.04 -14.57 19.99
C GLU A 442 -1.48 -15.01 18.60
N ALA A 443 -2.64 -15.65 18.48
CA ALA A 443 -3.19 -16.12 17.22
C ALA A 443 -3.35 -14.97 16.20
N ALA A 444 -3.15 -15.31 14.93
CA ALA A 444 -3.38 -14.43 13.80
C ALA A 444 -4.88 -14.19 13.54
N ILE A 445 -5.54 -13.48 14.46
CA ILE A 445 -6.94 -13.03 14.36
C ILE A 445 -7.01 -11.56 13.92
N SER A 446 -8.05 -11.22 13.16
CA SER A 446 -8.22 -9.86 12.63
C SER A 446 -8.50 -8.83 13.72
N THR A 447 -8.23 -7.55 13.44
CA THR A 447 -8.59 -6.45 14.36
C THR A 447 -10.09 -6.41 14.66
N GLY A 448 -10.93 -6.84 13.72
CA GLY A 448 -12.37 -7.00 13.94
C GLY A 448 -12.67 -8.05 15.00
N MET A 449 -12.07 -9.23 14.88
CA MET A 449 -12.27 -10.33 15.84
C MET A 449 -11.69 -10.01 17.22
N ARG A 450 -10.57 -9.27 17.30
CA ARG A 450 -10.06 -8.74 18.58
C ARG A 450 -11.04 -7.80 19.26
N LYS A 451 -11.79 -6.99 18.50
CA LYS A 451 -12.87 -6.15 19.05
C LYS A 451 -14.06 -6.99 19.53
N VAL A 452 -14.44 -8.01 18.77
CA VAL A 452 -15.49 -8.98 19.16
C VAL A 452 -15.15 -9.62 20.50
N PHE A 453 -13.93 -10.14 20.65
CA PHE A 453 -13.50 -10.75 21.91
C PHE A 453 -13.47 -9.75 23.09
N ARG A 454 -13.07 -8.50 22.82
CA ARG A 454 -13.13 -7.44 23.83
C ARG A 454 -14.56 -7.15 24.28
N GLU A 455 -15.52 -7.16 23.35
CA GLU A 455 -16.93 -6.96 23.68
C GLU A 455 -17.49 -8.10 24.53
N PHE A 456 -17.15 -9.34 24.17
CA PHE A 456 -17.44 -10.53 24.96
C PHE A 456 -16.87 -10.43 26.40
N LYS A 457 -15.62 -9.98 26.58
CA LYS A 457 -15.06 -9.80 27.93
C LYS A 457 -15.82 -8.77 28.76
N LYS A 458 -16.30 -7.69 28.15
CA LYS A 458 -17.09 -6.68 28.87
C LYS A 458 -18.39 -7.26 29.40
N SER A 459 -19.06 -8.14 28.65
CA SER A 459 -20.30 -8.77 29.13
C SER A 459 -20.09 -9.73 30.30
N LEU A 460 -18.91 -10.32 30.45
CA LEU A 460 -18.57 -11.12 31.64
C LEU A 460 -18.42 -10.24 32.89
N THR A 461 -17.84 -9.04 32.75
CA THR A 461 -17.64 -8.10 33.88
C THR A 461 -18.90 -7.34 34.27
N PHE A 462 -19.81 -7.11 33.33
CA PHE A 462 -21.08 -6.41 33.56
C PHE A 462 -22.22 -7.23 32.93
N PRO A 463 -22.85 -8.15 33.68
CA PRO A 463 -24.02 -8.86 33.18
C PRO A 463 -25.11 -7.83 32.87
N GLN A 464 -25.42 -7.63 31.59
CA GLN A 464 -26.46 -6.68 31.22
C GLN A 464 -27.80 -7.15 31.78
N SER A 465 -28.35 -6.38 32.73
CA SER A 465 -29.75 -6.46 33.10
C SER A 465 -30.59 -6.16 31.86
N SER A 466 -31.43 -7.12 31.47
CA SER A 466 -32.37 -7.02 30.36
C SER A 466 -33.30 -5.82 30.49
N LYS A 467 -32.93 -4.67 29.92
CA LYS A 467 -33.87 -3.60 29.53
C LYS A 467 -33.42 -2.98 28.22
N ARG A 468 -34.15 -3.30 27.15
CA ARG A 468 -34.16 -2.57 25.87
C ARG A 468 -34.19 -1.06 26.15
N LYS A 469 -33.10 -0.34 25.85
CA LYS A 469 -33.16 1.10 25.65
C LYS A 469 -33.68 1.35 24.24
N ARG A 470 -34.76 2.13 24.15
CA ARG A 470 -35.41 2.53 22.89
C ARG A 470 -34.42 3.25 21.97
N GLU A 471 -34.61 3.04 20.67
CA GLU A 471 -34.05 3.84 19.58
C GLU A 471 -34.37 5.33 19.79
N SER A 472 -33.42 6.12 20.28
CA SER A 472 -33.40 7.57 20.06
C SER A 472 -32.05 8.25 20.33
N ASP A 473 -31.07 7.61 20.98
CA ASP A 473 -29.83 8.28 21.38
C ASP A 473 -28.56 7.74 20.68
N VAL A 474 -28.64 7.40 19.39
CA VAL A 474 -27.44 7.20 18.56
C VAL A 474 -26.93 8.57 18.11
N ILE A 475 -26.23 9.27 19.00
CA ILE A 475 -25.37 10.39 18.58
C ILE A 475 -24.19 9.77 17.82
N VAL A 476 -24.27 9.81 16.49
CA VAL A 476 -23.15 9.57 15.60
C VAL A 476 -22.07 10.62 15.92
N LYS A 477 -21.13 10.29 16.80
CA LYS A 477 -19.93 11.10 16.99
C LYS A 477 -19.03 10.89 15.77
N ASP A 478 -18.93 11.94 14.97
CA ASP A 478 -18.01 12.06 13.83
C ASP A 478 -16.59 11.60 14.24
N PRO A 479 -16.01 10.59 13.59
CA PRO A 479 -14.67 10.07 13.91
C PRO A 479 -13.53 11.07 13.64
N LYS A 480 -13.81 12.32 13.25
CA LYS A 480 -12.80 13.36 13.00
C LYS A 480 -12.25 14.09 14.23
N LYS A 481 -12.70 13.78 15.46
CA LYS A 481 -12.28 14.55 16.67
C LYS A 481 -11.41 13.83 17.70
N THR A 482 -10.81 12.68 17.36
CA THR A 482 -9.80 12.04 18.22
C THR A 482 -8.51 11.76 17.46
N GLN A 483 -7.92 12.81 16.87
CA GLN A 483 -6.50 12.82 16.55
C GLN A 483 -5.78 13.61 17.64
N ALA A 484 -5.11 12.89 18.54
CA ALA A 484 -4.10 13.50 19.41
C ALA A 484 -3.05 14.17 18.51
N SER A 485 -2.67 15.39 18.87
CA SER A 485 -1.73 16.18 18.10
C SER A 485 -0.34 15.53 18.12
N ILE A 486 0.38 15.60 17.00
CA ILE A 486 1.78 15.13 16.89
C ILE A 486 2.71 15.80 17.93
N SER A 487 2.30 16.96 18.47
CA SER A 487 3.00 17.70 19.52
C SER A 487 3.06 16.96 20.87
N ASP A 488 2.16 16.00 21.13
CA ASP A 488 2.14 15.26 22.40
C ASP A 488 3.19 14.13 22.45
N PHE A 489 3.81 13.79 21.31
CA PHE A 489 4.80 12.72 21.21
C PHE A 489 6.26 13.16 21.39
N PHE A 490 6.55 14.47 21.38
CA PHE A 490 7.92 15.02 21.46
C PHE A 490 8.25 15.73 22.77
N LYS A 491 7.42 15.59 23.82
CA LYS A 491 7.79 16.07 25.15
C LYS A 491 8.80 15.09 25.78
N LYS A 492 10.06 15.52 25.83
CA LYS A 492 11.15 14.87 26.57
C LYS A 492 10.70 14.58 28.01
N LYS A 493 10.95 13.36 28.47
CA LYS A 493 11.16 13.11 29.89
C LYS A 493 12.57 13.56 30.26
#